data_AF-A0A246JCH7-F1
#
_entry.id   AF-A0A246JCH7-F1
#
_cell.length_a   1.000
_cell.length_b   1.000
_cell.length_c   1.000
_cell.angle_alpha   90.00
_cell.angle_beta   90.00
_cell.angle_gamma   90.00
#
_symmetry.space_group_name_H-M   'P 1'
#
loop_
_entity.id
_entity.type
_entity.pdbx_description
1 polymer ?
#
loop_
_entity_poly.entity_id
_entity_poly.type
_entity_poly.pdbx_seq_one_letter_code
_entity_poly.pdbx_strand_id
1 'polypeptide(L)'
;MTLCFEHRLDGRDTDRCVKSIAPNLLDPERPVIPIPMQTREELLHMMKTADAAHILIDGGIFHFNALFTDVATCPAARVYYMRTPDLMAVARLGVFMKDHGVDLKPVRGEDFAALIQQAQYPERHRRWLDRWTSNQRPFKGLLDGRTKNTVVDQGIWLSSNGGCLVCGQPTDRMATSSFIGGNGVMLGLQLCADHEAEAKASPSLMHYVAQSAKVPPPAFAENVEELTAQEIVALSCVAIRDQLDCAIEKVDGTTITAVRPSGFRLILRQDSPMHYAYNIQDRDGKPLSRIDSADHHAVDYGPDHVHRDLSRKKKNEVESSFTYGFAVADLTAIRSLVEHAEAAATRHGP
;
A
#
# COMPACT_ATOMS: atom_id res chain seq x y z
N MET A 1 13.59 7.01 9.37
CA MET A 1 14.31 7.21 10.65
C MET A 1 14.41 8.69 11.00
N THR A 2 15.02 9.53 10.16
CA THR A 2 15.13 10.99 10.37
C THR A 2 13.81 11.64 10.78
N LEU A 3 12.72 11.37 10.03
CA LEU A 3 11.38 11.87 10.34
C LEU A 3 10.85 11.43 11.72
N CYS A 4 11.18 10.23 12.20
CA CYS A 4 10.77 9.78 13.54
C CYS A 4 11.50 10.57 14.63
N PHE A 5 12.79 10.85 14.43
CA PHE A 5 13.61 11.61 15.37
C PHE A 5 13.27 13.09 15.41
N GLU A 6 13.02 13.72 14.24
CA GLU A 6 12.57 15.11 14.13
C GLU A 6 11.27 15.34 14.92
N HIS A 7 10.41 14.32 14.99
CA HIS A 7 9.14 14.36 15.70
C HIS A 7 9.18 13.84 17.12
N ARG A 8 10.38 13.58 17.66
CA ARG A 8 10.59 13.18 19.06
C ARG A 8 9.80 11.94 19.46
N LEU A 9 9.49 11.05 18.51
CA LEU A 9 9.05 9.69 18.84
C LEU A 9 10.11 9.05 19.71
N ASP A 10 9.75 8.21 20.66
CA ASP A 10 10.74 7.39 21.38
C ASP A 10 11.21 6.21 20.51
N GLY A 11 12.19 5.44 21.00
CA GLY A 11 12.72 4.31 20.25
C GLY A 11 11.69 3.20 20.00
N ARG A 12 10.68 3.04 20.86
CA ARG A 12 9.65 1.98 20.74
C ARG A 12 8.57 2.39 19.75
N ASP A 13 8.16 3.65 19.75
CA ASP A 13 7.28 4.22 18.73
C ASP A 13 7.99 4.24 17.37
N THR A 14 9.29 4.55 17.32
CA THR A 14 10.11 4.45 16.10
C THR A 14 10.19 3.00 15.60
N ASP A 15 10.44 2.01 16.48
CA ASP A 15 10.44 0.59 16.10
C ASP A 15 9.08 0.11 15.61
N ARG A 16 7.96 0.63 16.17
CA ARG A 16 6.61 0.32 15.68
C ARG A 16 6.44 0.72 14.21
N CYS A 17 6.91 1.92 13.83
CA CYS A 17 6.90 2.37 12.43
C CYS A 17 7.74 1.45 11.54
N VAL A 18 8.97 1.15 11.94
CA VAL A 18 9.85 0.24 11.19
C VAL A 18 9.22 -1.14 11.03
N LYS A 19 8.62 -1.68 12.09
CA LYS A 19 7.99 -3.00 12.12
C LYS A 19 6.83 -3.15 11.11
N SER A 20 6.19 -2.05 10.73
CA SER A 20 5.13 -2.06 9.70
C SER A 20 5.67 -2.18 8.27
N ILE A 21 6.92 -1.79 8.03
CA ILE A 21 7.59 -1.79 6.72
C ILE A 21 8.55 -2.99 6.59
N ALA A 22 9.18 -3.36 7.70
CA ALA A 22 10.11 -4.46 7.87
C ALA A 22 9.70 -5.79 7.21
N PRO A 23 8.41 -6.21 7.19
CA PRO A 23 7.94 -7.36 6.43
C PRO A 23 8.46 -7.45 4.99
N ASN A 24 8.62 -6.31 4.32
CA ASN A 24 9.06 -6.23 2.93
C ASN A 24 10.57 -6.45 2.75
N LEU A 25 11.34 -6.53 3.84
CA LEU A 25 12.80 -6.62 3.86
C LEU A 25 13.31 -7.91 4.51
N LEU A 26 12.41 -8.85 4.83
CA LEU A 26 12.77 -10.09 5.51
C LEU A 26 13.53 -11.05 4.58
N ASP A 27 14.56 -11.67 5.13
CA ASP A 27 15.36 -12.71 4.48
C ASP A 27 15.20 -14.02 5.27
N PRO A 28 14.80 -15.14 4.63
CA PRO A 28 14.61 -16.43 5.29
C PRO A 28 15.83 -16.94 6.08
N GLU A 29 17.03 -16.48 5.75
CA GLU A 29 18.28 -16.91 6.38
C GLU A 29 18.79 -15.91 7.42
N ARG A 30 18.22 -14.70 7.50
CA ARG A 30 18.69 -13.65 8.42
C ARG A 30 17.69 -13.41 9.56
N PRO A 31 18.01 -13.83 10.80
CA PRO A 31 17.14 -13.65 11.97
C PRO A 31 17.05 -12.19 12.48
N VAL A 32 17.72 -11.25 11.80
CA VAL A 32 17.82 -9.85 12.18
C VAL A 32 17.59 -8.93 11.00
N ILE A 33 16.97 -7.78 11.28
CA ILE A 33 16.90 -6.64 10.37
C ILE A 33 17.88 -5.59 10.91
N PRO A 34 19.08 -5.46 10.29
CA PRO A 34 20.09 -4.49 10.72
C PRO A 34 19.78 -3.11 10.15
N ILE A 35 19.76 -2.10 11.03
CA ILE A 35 19.41 -0.71 10.69
C ILE A 35 20.54 0.20 11.19
N PRO A 36 21.38 0.75 10.30
CA PRO A 36 22.51 1.58 10.71
C PRO A 36 22.04 2.96 11.17
N MET A 37 22.49 3.39 12.35
CA MET A 37 22.29 4.74 12.88
C MET A 37 23.42 5.65 12.42
N GLN A 38 23.10 6.90 12.07
CA GLN A 38 24.06 7.85 11.55
C GLN A 38 24.80 8.59 12.66
N THR A 39 24.15 8.78 13.81
CA THR A 39 24.71 9.50 14.94
C THR A 39 24.58 8.71 16.24
N ARG A 40 25.44 9.03 17.21
CA ARG A 40 25.38 8.45 18.56
C ARG A 40 24.10 8.87 19.31
N GLU A 41 23.58 10.05 18.99
CA GLU A 41 22.34 10.60 19.54
C GLU A 41 21.13 9.78 19.06
N GLU A 42 21.08 9.44 17.76
CA GLU A 42 20.05 8.53 17.21
C GLU A 42 20.12 7.14 17.86
N LEU A 43 21.32 6.59 18.01
CA LEU A 43 21.49 5.28 18.64
C LEU A 43 21.08 5.30 20.12
N LEU A 44 21.53 6.31 20.89
CA LEU A 44 21.14 6.50 22.28
C LEU A 44 19.61 6.60 22.40
N HIS A 45 18.99 7.35 21.50
CA HIS A 45 17.56 7.50 21.45
C HIS A 45 16.85 6.15 21.32
N MET A 46 17.28 5.29 20.40
CA MET A 46 16.73 3.94 20.26
C MET A 46 16.99 3.06 21.49
N MET A 47 18.19 3.14 22.09
CA MET A 47 18.58 2.33 23.25
C MET A 47 17.72 2.59 24.49
N LYS A 48 17.21 3.80 24.69
CA LYS A 48 16.44 4.18 25.89
C LYS A 48 15.16 3.36 26.11
N THR A 49 14.57 2.82 25.05
CA THR A 49 13.32 2.06 25.10
C THR A 49 13.43 0.68 24.44
N ALA A 50 14.64 0.27 24.08
CA ALA A 50 14.95 -1.04 23.54
C ALA A 50 14.71 -2.15 24.58
N ASP A 51 14.48 -3.36 24.11
CA ASP A 51 14.35 -4.53 25.00
C ASP A 51 15.73 -4.93 25.57
N ALA A 52 16.81 -4.65 24.82
CA ALA A 52 18.18 -4.73 25.31
C ALA A 52 19.10 -3.71 24.61
N ALA A 53 20.06 -3.17 25.36
CA ALA A 53 21.18 -2.39 24.83
C ALA A 53 22.50 -3.09 25.18
N HIS A 54 23.36 -3.33 24.19
CA HIS A 54 24.60 -4.10 24.40
C HIS A 54 25.69 -3.75 23.38
N ILE A 55 26.90 -4.26 23.64
CA ILE A 55 28.00 -4.27 22.66
C ILE A 55 28.25 -5.70 22.21
N LEU A 56 27.99 -5.99 20.94
CA LEU A 56 28.42 -7.25 20.32
C LEU A 56 29.86 -7.09 19.79
N ILE A 57 30.73 -8.04 20.12
CA ILE A 57 32.11 -8.07 19.65
C ILE A 57 32.23 -9.24 18.68
N ASP A 58 32.48 -8.93 17.40
CA ASP A 58 32.62 -9.94 16.35
C ASP A 58 33.75 -9.55 15.39
N GLY A 59 34.69 -10.48 15.15
CA GLY A 59 35.82 -10.25 14.23
C GLY A 59 36.67 -9.00 14.53
N GLY A 60 36.75 -8.55 15.79
CA GLY A 60 37.44 -7.30 16.17
C GLY A 60 36.66 -6.01 15.89
N ILE A 61 35.38 -6.12 15.49
CA ILE A 61 34.46 -5.01 15.30
C ILE A 61 33.50 -4.96 16.51
N PHE A 62 33.30 -3.76 17.04
CA PHE A 62 32.39 -3.50 18.14
C PHE A 62 31.09 -2.92 17.59
N HIS A 63 29.99 -3.62 17.82
CA HIS A 63 28.64 -3.26 17.40
C HIS A 63 27.85 -2.77 18.61
N PHE A 64 27.52 -1.49 18.64
CA PHE A 64 26.68 -0.87 19.66
C PHE A 64 25.23 -1.01 19.23
N ASN A 65 24.45 -1.79 19.96
CA ASN A 65 23.15 -2.25 19.52
C ASN A 65 22.03 -1.79 20.44
N ALA A 66 20.96 -1.25 19.86
CA ALA A 66 19.62 -1.25 20.45
C ALA A 66 18.83 -2.41 19.81
N LEU A 67 18.41 -3.36 20.64
CA LEU A 67 17.72 -4.58 20.22
C LEU A 67 16.25 -4.53 20.60
N PHE A 68 15.40 -4.78 19.61
CA PHE A 68 13.96 -4.96 19.79
C PHE A 68 13.59 -6.40 19.38
N THR A 69 12.93 -7.13 20.30
CA THR A 69 12.69 -8.58 20.22
C THR A 69 11.22 -8.96 20.16
N ASP A 70 10.30 -8.01 20.04
CA ASP A 70 8.90 -8.33 19.72
C ASP A 70 8.82 -9.08 18.38
N VAL A 71 8.77 -10.41 18.47
CA VAL A 71 8.74 -11.32 17.32
C VAL A 71 7.33 -11.79 16.95
N ALA A 72 6.30 -11.31 17.66
CA ALA A 72 4.92 -11.74 17.44
C ALA A 72 4.40 -11.26 16.07
N THR A 73 4.68 -9.99 15.74
CA THR A 73 4.19 -9.35 14.51
C THR A 73 5.25 -9.26 13.40
N CYS A 74 6.54 -9.37 13.73
CA CYS A 74 7.66 -9.40 12.78
C CYS A 74 8.63 -10.52 13.19
N PRO A 75 8.94 -11.51 12.34
CA PRO A 75 9.62 -12.73 12.77
C PRO A 75 11.09 -12.50 13.10
N ALA A 76 11.71 -11.43 12.57
CA ALA A 76 13.10 -11.08 12.80
C ALA A 76 13.22 -10.00 13.89
N ALA A 77 14.29 -10.08 14.69
CA ALA A 77 14.63 -9.03 15.64
C ALA A 77 15.16 -7.80 14.89
N ARG A 78 14.91 -6.59 15.41
CA ARG A 78 15.40 -5.35 14.78
C ARG A 78 16.56 -4.83 15.57
N VAL A 79 17.66 -4.57 14.87
CA VAL A 79 18.95 -4.18 15.47
C VAL A 79 19.34 -2.82 14.92
N TYR A 80 19.18 -1.79 15.73
CA TYR A 80 19.64 -0.45 15.40
C TYR A 80 21.06 -0.31 15.92
N TYR A 81 22.01 0.01 15.03
CA TYR A 81 23.42 -0.12 15.39
C TYR A 81 24.33 0.97 14.86
N MET A 82 25.42 1.17 15.59
CA MET A 82 26.67 1.75 15.08
C MET A 82 27.77 0.71 15.25
N ARG A 83 28.76 0.71 14.36
CA ARG A 83 29.92 -0.20 14.46
C ARG A 83 31.24 0.54 14.29
N THR A 84 32.25 0.10 15.01
CA THR A 84 33.61 0.64 14.87
C THR A 84 34.65 -0.42 15.23
N PRO A 85 35.80 -0.50 14.52
CA PRO A 85 36.96 -1.28 14.95
C PRO A 85 37.89 -0.49 15.89
N ASP A 86 37.71 0.84 16.02
CA ASP A 86 38.59 1.70 16.83
C ASP A 86 38.21 1.62 18.32
N LEU A 87 39.12 1.05 19.12
CA LEU A 87 38.95 0.92 20.58
C LEU A 87 38.81 2.28 21.29
N MET A 88 39.42 3.35 20.78
CA MET A 88 39.24 4.69 21.35
C MET A 88 37.85 5.23 21.04
N ALA A 89 37.31 4.97 19.85
CA ALA A 89 35.91 5.27 19.54
C ALA A 89 34.96 4.46 20.43
N VAL A 90 35.28 3.19 20.72
CA VAL A 90 34.51 2.35 21.66
C VAL A 90 34.46 2.99 23.04
N ALA A 91 35.61 3.42 23.58
CA ALA A 91 35.67 4.06 24.88
C ALA A 91 34.85 5.37 24.91
N ARG A 92 34.98 6.21 23.88
CA ARG A 92 34.21 7.47 23.78
C ARG A 92 32.70 7.22 23.71
N LEU A 93 32.26 6.27 22.90
CA LEU A 93 30.85 5.89 22.77
C LEU A 93 30.34 5.27 24.07
N GLY A 94 31.10 4.39 24.71
CA GLY A 94 30.74 3.75 25.98
C GLY A 94 30.55 4.77 27.10
N VAL A 95 31.47 5.74 27.25
CA VAL A 95 31.32 6.84 28.21
C VAL A 95 30.08 7.66 27.90
N PHE A 96 29.89 8.06 26.64
CA PHE A 96 28.71 8.82 26.23
C PHE A 96 27.40 8.11 26.60
N MET A 97 27.28 6.81 26.31
CA MET A 97 26.07 6.04 26.62
C MET A 97 25.84 5.93 28.12
N LYS A 98 26.90 5.66 28.89
CA LYS A 98 26.85 5.57 30.35
C LYS A 98 26.42 6.88 31.00
N ASP A 99 26.98 8.00 30.55
CA ASP A 99 26.63 9.34 31.04
C ASP A 99 25.16 9.69 30.77
N HIS A 100 24.54 9.04 29.78
CA HIS A 100 23.13 9.19 29.44
C HIS A 100 22.24 8.05 29.96
N GLY A 101 22.74 7.27 30.93
CA GLY A 101 21.97 6.25 31.65
C GLY A 101 21.81 4.91 30.93
N VAL A 102 22.57 4.66 29.86
CA VAL A 102 22.58 3.38 29.16
C VAL A 102 23.84 2.59 29.51
N ASP A 103 23.67 1.51 30.28
CA ASP A 103 24.76 0.59 30.61
C ASP A 103 24.90 -0.48 29.52
N LEU A 104 26.06 -0.50 28.86
CA LEU A 104 26.33 -1.38 27.73
C LEU A 104 27.16 -2.58 28.17
N LYS A 105 26.51 -3.75 28.26
CA LYS A 105 27.18 -5.00 28.57
C LYS A 105 27.74 -5.64 27.30
N PRO A 106 28.96 -6.19 27.33
CA PRO A 106 29.50 -6.96 26.23
C PRO A 106 28.72 -8.27 26.09
N VAL A 107 28.40 -8.65 24.86
CA VAL A 107 27.68 -9.87 24.49
C VAL A 107 28.51 -10.63 23.45
N ARG A 108 28.68 -11.93 23.65
CA ARG A 108 29.38 -12.81 22.70
C ARG A 108 28.41 -13.33 21.63
N GLY A 109 28.93 -13.86 20.53
CA GLY A 109 28.11 -14.36 19.41
C GLY A 109 27.04 -15.38 19.82
N GLU A 110 27.36 -16.33 20.70
CA GLU A 110 26.41 -17.34 21.20
C GLU A 110 25.28 -16.71 22.03
N ASP A 111 25.63 -15.79 22.94
CA ASP A 111 24.65 -15.06 23.74
C ASP A 111 23.75 -14.18 22.86
N PHE A 112 24.33 -13.56 21.83
CA PHE A 112 23.56 -12.77 20.86
C PHE A 112 22.58 -13.64 20.05
N ALA A 113 23.02 -14.82 19.61
CA ALA A 113 22.16 -15.78 18.92
C ALA A 113 20.97 -16.20 19.79
N ALA A 114 21.16 -16.34 21.11
CA ALA A 114 20.09 -16.59 22.06
C ALA A 114 19.13 -15.38 22.19
N LEU A 115 19.65 -14.16 22.29
CA LEU A 115 18.83 -12.93 22.39
C LEU A 115 17.88 -12.74 21.20
N ILE A 116 18.34 -13.05 19.99
CA ILE A 116 17.54 -12.95 18.76
C ILE A 116 16.73 -14.23 18.47
N GLN A 117 16.84 -15.25 19.33
CA GLN A 117 16.20 -16.55 19.16
C GLN A 117 16.53 -17.16 17.79
N GLN A 118 17.81 -17.18 17.41
CA GLN A 118 18.27 -17.58 16.08
C GLN A 118 17.83 -19.00 15.72
N ALA A 119 17.93 -19.95 16.66
CA ALA A 119 17.55 -21.35 16.44
C ALA A 119 16.06 -21.52 16.07
N GLN A 120 15.19 -20.65 16.58
CA GLN A 120 13.75 -20.69 16.31
C GLN A 120 13.36 -19.88 15.06
N TYR A 121 14.29 -19.12 14.46
CA TYR A 121 13.96 -18.21 13.37
C TYR A 121 13.36 -18.90 12.14
N PRO A 122 13.89 -20.02 11.62
CA PRO A 122 13.33 -20.66 10.43
C PRO A 122 11.84 -21.01 10.60
N GLU A 123 11.47 -21.57 11.76
CA GLU A 123 10.09 -21.95 12.06
C GLU A 123 9.21 -20.71 12.36
N ARG A 124 9.73 -19.68 13.03
CA ARG A 124 9.00 -18.42 13.21
C ARG A 124 8.73 -17.75 11.86
N HIS A 125 9.75 -17.66 11.01
CA HIS A 125 9.65 -17.07 9.68
C HIS A 125 8.64 -17.82 8.82
N ARG A 126 8.70 -19.16 8.79
CA ARG A 126 7.74 -20.00 8.06
C ARG A 126 6.31 -19.75 8.51
N ARG A 127 6.03 -19.86 9.81
CA ARG A 127 4.69 -19.60 10.36
C ARG A 127 4.21 -18.17 10.12
N TRP A 128 5.13 -17.20 10.21
CA TRP A 128 4.83 -15.81 9.92
C TRP A 128 4.48 -15.63 8.44
N LEU A 129 5.24 -16.23 7.52
CA LEU A 129 5.06 -16.14 6.07
C LEU A 129 3.77 -16.81 5.63
N ASP A 130 3.41 -17.95 6.21
CA ASP A 130 2.14 -18.64 5.94
C ASP A 130 0.96 -17.73 6.29
N ARG A 131 0.99 -17.12 7.49
CA ARG A 131 -0.03 -16.14 7.91
C ARG A 131 -0.03 -14.89 7.03
N TRP A 132 1.15 -14.32 6.76
CA TRP A 132 1.29 -13.11 5.95
C TRP A 132 0.74 -13.33 4.54
N THR A 133 1.06 -14.47 3.93
CA THR A 133 0.58 -14.87 2.61
C THR A 133 -0.92 -15.06 2.58
N SER A 134 -1.50 -15.63 3.64
CA SER A 134 -2.95 -15.75 3.74
C SER A 134 -3.63 -14.39 3.92
N ASN A 135 -3.07 -13.54 4.78
CA ASN A 135 -3.62 -12.23 5.11
C ASN A 135 -3.51 -11.22 3.95
N GLN A 136 -2.44 -11.29 3.16
CA GLN A 136 -2.24 -10.40 2.01
C GLN A 136 -3.03 -10.82 0.77
N ARG A 137 -3.65 -12.01 0.76
CA ARG A 137 -4.31 -12.55 -0.44
C ARG A 137 -5.41 -11.63 -0.99
N PRO A 138 -6.32 -11.05 -0.16
CA PRO A 138 -7.32 -10.11 -0.66
C PRO A 138 -6.68 -8.85 -1.27
N PHE A 139 -5.67 -8.28 -0.60
CA PHE A 139 -4.95 -7.12 -1.11
C PHE A 139 -4.27 -7.44 -2.45
N LYS A 140 -3.58 -8.57 -2.55
CA LYS A 140 -2.90 -8.99 -3.77
C LYS A 140 -3.88 -9.19 -4.92
N GLY A 141 -5.03 -9.85 -4.69
CA GLY A 141 -6.02 -10.03 -5.74
C GLY A 141 -6.64 -8.71 -6.20
N LEU A 142 -6.89 -7.78 -5.27
CA LEU A 142 -7.32 -6.42 -5.61
C LEU A 142 -6.25 -5.68 -6.41
N LEU A 143 -4.99 -5.71 -5.99
CA LEU A 143 -3.86 -5.08 -6.68
C LEU A 143 -3.68 -5.66 -8.09
N ASP A 144 -3.64 -6.99 -8.23
CA ASP A 144 -3.49 -7.67 -9.53
C ASP A 144 -4.64 -7.29 -10.49
N GLY A 145 -5.86 -7.14 -9.96
CA GLY A 145 -7.00 -6.66 -10.74
C GLY A 145 -6.86 -5.18 -11.11
N ARG A 146 -6.45 -4.32 -10.17
CA ARG A 146 -6.22 -2.89 -10.40
C ARG A 146 -5.12 -2.65 -11.45
N THR A 147 -4.04 -3.43 -11.41
CA THR A 147 -2.95 -3.31 -12.39
C THR A 147 -3.37 -3.68 -13.81
N LYS A 148 -4.37 -4.55 -13.97
CA LYS A 148 -4.90 -4.91 -15.29
C LYS A 148 -5.96 -3.94 -15.82
N ASN A 149 -6.59 -3.16 -14.93
CA ASN A 149 -7.81 -2.40 -15.27
C ASN A 149 -7.68 -0.89 -15.04
N THR A 150 -6.63 -0.44 -14.36
CA THR A 150 -6.45 0.98 -13.97
C THR A 150 -5.03 1.47 -14.26
N VAL A 151 -4.73 2.70 -13.85
CA VAL A 151 -3.39 3.31 -13.88
C VAL A 151 -2.44 2.85 -12.78
N VAL A 152 -2.91 2.03 -11.83
CA VAL A 152 -2.06 1.48 -10.76
C VAL A 152 -1.09 0.45 -11.32
N ASP A 153 0.20 0.53 -10.98
CA ASP A 153 1.22 -0.43 -11.40
C ASP A 153 1.95 -1.09 -10.22
N GLN A 154 1.81 -0.53 -9.00
CA GLN A 154 2.49 -1.00 -7.80
C GLN A 154 1.58 -0.92 -6.58
N GLY A 155 1.92 -1.72 -5.56
CA GLY A 155 1.19 -1.71 -4.30
C GLY A 155 2.07 -1.90 -3.07
N ILE A 156 1.67 -1.28 -1.98
CA ILE A 156 2.32 -1.38 -0.66
C ILE A 156 1.29 -1.91 0.33
N TRP A 157 1.62 -3.02 0.99
CA TRP A 157 0.80 -3.62 2.04
C TRP A 157 1.39 -3.34 3.41
N LEU A 158 0.69 -2.53 4.22
CA LEU A 158 1.05 -2.28 5.62
C LEU A 158 0.13 -3.09 6.53
N SER A 159 0.68 -4.15 7.10
CA SER A 159 -0.06 -5.10 7.94
C SER A 159 0.74 -5.46 9.17
N SER A 160 0.03 -5.76 10.26
CA SER A 160 0.61 -6.34 11.47
C SER A 160 0.46 -7.87 11.53
N ASN A 161 0.32 -8.50 10.35
CA ASN A 161 0.16 -9.94 10.16
C ASN A 161 -1.09 -10.54 10.84
N GLY A 162 -2.27 -10.01 10.48
CA GLY A 162 -3.56 -10.51 11.00
C GLY A 162 -4.18 -9.62 12.08
N GLY A 163 -3.48 -8.56 12.47
CA GLY A 163 -3.96 -7.56 13.42
C GLY A 163 -4.11 -6.18 12.79
N CYS A 164 -4.82 -5.31 13.50
CA CYS A 164 -4.95 -3.91 13.16
C CYS A 164 -3.60 -3.21 13.29
N LEU A 165 -3.22 -2.44 12.28
CA LEU A 165 -1.97 -1.68 12.26
C LEU A 165 -1.82 -0.71 13.45
N VAL A 166 -2.94 -0.23 14.00
CA VAL A 166 -2.97 0.76 15.09
C VAL A 166 -2.98 0.11 16.48
N CYS A 167 -3.92 -0.79 16.76
CA CYS A 167 -4.07 -1.40 18.10
C CYS A 167 -3.63 -2.86 18.22
N GLY A 168 -3.29 -3.52 17.11
CA GLY A 168 -2.88 -4.93 17.09
C GLY A 168 -4.02 -5.95 17.26
N GLN A 169 -5.28 -5.51 17.45
CA GLN A 169 -6.42 -6.43 17.58
C GLN A 169 -6.63 -7.25 16.31
N PRO A 170 -7.02 -8.54 16.41
CA PRO A 170 -7.27 -9.38 15.24
C PRO A 170 -8.29 -8.76 14.28
N THR A 171 -8.00 -8.80 12.98
CA THR A 171 -8.90 -8.29 11.94
C THR A 171 -8.53 -8.88 10.59
N ASP A 172 -9.54 -9.11 9.75
CA ASP A 172 -9.44 -9.48 8.35
C ASP A 172 -9.81 -8.32 7.40
N ARG A 173 -10.15 -7.14 7.95
CA ARG A 173 -10.56 -5.98 7.17
C ARG A 173 -9.36 -5.26 6.56
N MET A 174 -9.61 -4.67 5.41
CA MET A 174 -8.63 -3.95 4.62
C MET A 174 -9.20 -2.59 4.22
N ALA A 175 -8.42 -1.53 4.43
CA ALA A 175 -8.66 -0.21 3.88
C ALA A 175 -7.61 0.08 2.81
N THR A 176 -8.01 0.71 1.71
CA THR A 176 -7.11 0.99 0.59
C THR A 176 -7.22 2.41 0.12
N SER A 177 -6.11 3.00 -0.31
CA SER A 177 -6.05 4.31 -0.95
C SER A 177 -5.05 4.25 -2.08
N SER A 178 -5.29 4.99 -3.16
CA SER A 178 -4.39 5.00 -4.31
C SER A 178 -3.95 6.41 -4.64
N PHE A 179 -2.70 6.55 -5.06
CA PHE A 179 -2.07 7.80 -5.45
C PHE A 179 -1.73 7.71 -6.92
N ILE A 180 -2.17 8.70 -7.70
CA ILE A 180 -1.99 8.72 -9.15
C ILE A 180 -1.16 9.95 -9.51
N GLY A 181 0.08 9.72 -9.92
CA GLY A 181 0.99 10.72 -10.48
C GLY A 181 1.43 10.28 -11.87
N GLY A 182 2.75 10.22 -12.11
CA GLY A 182 3.30 9.58 -13.32
C GLY A 182 3.03 8.07 -13.36
N ASN A 183 3.14 7.41 -12.21
CA ASN A 183 2.76 6.01 -11.98
C ASN A 183 1.72 5.96 -10.85
N GLY A 184 0.86 4.93 -10.84
CA GLY A 184 -0.17 4.75 -9.82
C GLY A 184 0.25 3.76 -8.72
N VAL A 185 0.24 4.19 -7.46
CA VAL A 185 0.58 3.33 -6.31
C VAL A 185 -0.64 3.12 -5.42
N MET A 186 -0.94 1.85 -5.12
CA MET A 186 -2.00 1.48 -4.19
C MET A 186 -1.44 1.15 -2.81
N LEU A 187 -1.89 1.83 -1.77
CA LEU A 187 -1.62 1.53 -0.38
C LEU A 187 -2.77 0.70 0.20
N GLY A 188 -2.46 -0.45 0.78
CA GLY A 188 -3.40 -1.23 1.59
C GLY A 188 -2.98 -1.25 3.05
N LEU A 189 -3.95 -1.12 3.94
CA LEU A 189 -3.79 -1.18 5.38
C LEU A 189 -4.71 -2.24 5.98
N GLN A 190 -4.21 -2.95 6.98
CA GLN A 190 -5.03 -3.81 7.81
C GLN A 190 -5.54 -3.04 9.03
N LEU A 191 -6.84 -2.73 9.08
CA LEU A 191 -7.48 -1.96 10.15
C LEU A 191 -8.62 -2.77 10.80
N CYS A 192 -8.88 -2.58 12.10
CA CYS A 192 -10.12 -3.07 12.70
C CYS A 192 -11.27 -2.11 12.36
N ALA A 193 -12.51 -2.49 12.71
CA ALA A 193 -13.68 -1.70 12.35
C ALA A 193 -13.65 -0.26 12.91
N ASP A 194 -13.21 -0.10 14.16
CA ASP A 194 -13.14 1.21 14.82
C ASP A 194 -12.13 2.12 14.11
N HIS A 195 -10.91 1.62 13.89
CA HIS A 195 -9.84 2.38 13.21
C HIS A 195 -10.11 2.60 11.72
N GLU A 196 -10.91 1.75 11.05
CA GLU A 196 -11.40 2.03 9.70
C GLU A 196 -12.40 3.19 9.70
N ALA A 197 -13.28 3.26 10.70
CA ALA A 197 -14.22 4.37 10.85
C ALA A 197 -13.50 5.69 11.15
N GLU A 198 -12.47 5.66 12.01
CA GLU A 198 -11.60 6.81 12.25
C GLU A 198 -10.85 7.24 10.98
N ALA A 199 -10.31 6.27 10.23
CA ALA A 199 -9.63 6.55 8.97
C ALA A 199 -10.53 7.22 7.93
N LYS A 200 -11.83 6.88 7.89
CA LYS A 200 -12.81 7.52 7.02
C LYS A 200 -13.12 8.96 7.42
N ALA A 201 -12.95 9.31 8.69
CA ALA A 201 -13.12 10.68 9.19
C ALA A 201 -11.84 11.53 9.03
N SER A 202 -10.73 10.91 8.65
CA SER A 202 -9.46 11.59 8.38
C SER A 202 -9.41 12.11 6.93
N PRO A 203 -8.70 13.22 6.65
CA PRO A 203 -8.56 13.77 5.30
C PRO A 203 -8.06 12.77 4.24
N SER A 204 -7.24 11.81 4.66
CA SER A 204 -6.87 10.67 3.84
C SER A 204 -6.42 9.49 4.70
N LEU A 205 -6.32 8.33 4.06
CA LEU A 205 -5.81 7.12 4.70
C LEU A 205 -4.32 7.28 5.11
N MET A 206 -3.54 8.00 4.30
CA MET A 206 -2.13 8.30 4.64
C MET A 206 -2.04 9.26 5.82
N HIS A 207 -2.91 10.27 5.85
CA HIS A 207 -2.99 11.20 6.98
C HIS A 207 -3.30 10.45 8.29
N TYR A 208 -4.26 9.52 8.23
CA TYR A 208 -4.64 8.71 9.37
C TYR A 208 -3.49 7.83 9.89
N VAL A 209 -2.78 7.16 8.98
CA VAL A 209 -1.60 6.34 9.36
C VAL A 209 -0.51 7.19 9.98
N ALA A 210 -0.22 8.35 9.38
CA ALA A 210 0.81 9.24 9.90
C ALA A 210 0.47 9.70 11.33
N GLN A 211 -0.76 10.17 11.56
CA GLN A 211 -1.25 10.54 12.89
C GLN A 211 -1.17 9.36 13.88
N SER A 212 -1.62 8.17 13.48
CA SER A 212 -1.59 6.96 14.30
C SER A 212 -0.16 6.56 14.69
N ALA A 213 0.78 6.78 13.77
CA ALA A 213 2.21 6.58 13.97
C ALA A 213 2.90 7.77 14.66
N LYS A 214 2.15 8.82 15.02
CA LYS A 214 2.64 10.08 15.62
C LYS A 214 3.71 10.78 14.77
N VAL A 215 3.72 10.53 13.47
CA VAL A 215 4.58 11.21 12.49
C VAL A 215 3.76 12.25 11.73
N PRO A 216 4.37 13.32 11.21
CA PRO A 216 3.66 14.28 10.40
C PRO A 216 3.17 13.57 9.13
N PRO A 217 1.96 13.86 8.66
CA PRO A 217 1.54 13.41 7.35
C PRO A 217 2.46 14.03 6.28
N PRO A 218 2.72 13.31 5.17
CA PRO A 218 3.37 13.93 4.02
C PRO A 218 2.59 15.17 3.58
N ALA A 219 3.28 16.18 3.04
CA ALA A 219 2.63 17.43 2.63
C ALA A 219 1.48 17.22 1.61
N PHE A 220 1.55 16.19 0.77
CA PHE A 220 0.47 15.83 -0.17
C PHE A 220 -0.72 15.13 0.48
N ALA A 221 -0.58 14.66 1.72
CA ALA A 221 -1.66 14.12 2.54
C ALA A 221 -2.28 15.20 3.43
N GLU A 222 -1.73 16.42 3.41
CA GLU A 222 -2.31 17.64 3.98
C GLU A 222 -3.00 18.41 2.86
N ASN A 223 -4.20 18.92 3.10
CA ASN A 223 -4.97 19.72 2.12
C ASN A 223 -5.35 18.96 0.84
N VAL A 224 -5.96 17.78 1.01
CA VAL A 224 -6.62 17.09 -0.12
C VAL A 224 -7.85 17.90 -0.51
N GLU A 225 -7.76 18.65 -1.61
CA GLU A 225 -8.92 19.29 -2.22
C GLU A 225 -9.70 18.24 -3.01
N GLU A 226 -10.98 18.09 -2.68
CA GLU A 226 -11.88 17.26 -3.47
C GLU A 226 -12.14 17.93 -4.82
N LEU A 227 -11.89 17.18 -5.90
CA LEU A 227 -12.22 17.65 -7.24
C LEU A 227 -13.74 17.82 -7.37
N THR A 228 -14.15 18.95 -7.93
CA THR A 228 -15.54 19.17 -8.31
C THR A 228 -15.93 18.23 -9.46
N ALA A 229 -17.24 17.99 -9.61
CA ALA A 229 -17.76 17.19 -10.72
C ALA A 229 -17.34 17.76 -12.09
N GLN A 230 -17.28 19.09 -12.23
CA GLN A 230 -16.83 19.76 -13.46
C GLN A 230 -15.35 19.50 -13.76
N GLU A 231 -14.49 19.52 -12.74
CA GLU A 231 -13.07 19.20 -12.90
C GLU A 231 -12.85 17.73 -13.27
N ILE A 232 -13.58 16.82 -12.62
CA ILE A 232 -13.57 15.39 -12.95
C ILE A 232 -13.95 15.18 -14.43
N VAL A 233 -15.02 15.82 -14.90
CA VAL A 233 -15.46 15.74 -16.30
C VAL A 233 -14.42 16.34 -17.25
N ALA A 234 -13.86 17.51 -16.91
CA ALA A 234 -12.85 18.17 -17.73
C ALA A 234 -11.59 17.30 -17.91
N LEU A 235 -11.07 16.75 -16.80
CA LEU A 235 -9.92 15.83 -16.82
C LEU A 235 -10.24 14.56 -17.62
N SER A 236 -11.44 14.00 -17.44
CA SER A 236 -11.88 12.81 -18.17
C SER A 236 -11.99 13.08 -19.68
N CYS A 237 -12.53 14.23 -20.09
CA CYS A 237 -12.59 14.65 -21.49
C CYS A 237 -11.21 14.77 -22.14
N VAL A 238 -10.21 15.32 -21.42
CA VAL A 238 -8.83 15.39 -21.90
C VAL A 238 -8.27 13.98 -22.06
N ALA A 239 -8.40 13.15 -21.03
CA ALA A 239 -7.81 11.82 -21.01
C ALA A 239 -8.43 10.88 -22.08
N ILE A 240 -9.75 10.94 -22.29
CA ILE A 240 -10.45 10.19 -23.35
C ILE A 240 -9.99 10.64 -24.74
N ARG A 241 -9.84 11.94 -24.96
CA ARG A 241 -9.38 12.48 -26.25
C ARG A 241 -7.94 12.06 -26.55
N ASP A 242 -7.05 12.31 -25.61
CA ASP A 242 -5.61 12.20 -25.84
C ASP A 242 -5.12 10.76 -25.76
N GLN A 243 -5.73 9.94 -24.89
CA GLN A 243 -5.27 8.57 -24.67
C GLN A 243 -6.13 7.54 -25.41
N LEU A 244 -7.44 7.76 -25.55
CA LEU A 244 -8.34 6.85 -26.29
C LEU A 244 -8.63 7.33 -27.71
N ASP A 245 -7.96 8.38 -28.20
CA ASP A 245 -8.13 8.93 -29.55
C ASP A 245 -9.63 9.06 -29.92
N CYS A 246 -10.37 9.76 -29.07
CA CYS A 246 -11.82 9.93 -29.24
C CYS A 246 -12.16 11.40 -29.49
N ALA A 247 -13.15 11.64 -30.36
CA ALA A 247 -13.81 12.93 -30.46
C ALA A 247 -14.91 13.02 -29.40
N ILE A 248 -14.94 14.10 -28.61
CA ILE A 248 -16.04 14.35 -27.66
C ILE A 248 -17.25 14.85 -28.45
N GLU A 249 -18.34 14.08 -28.45
CA GLU A 249 -19.58 14.41 -29.15
C GLU A 249 -20.48 15.30 -28.28
N LYS A 250 -20.62 14.93 -27.00
CA LYS A 250 -21.49 15.62 -26.05
C LYS A 250 -20.98 15.50 -24.62
N VAL A 251 -21.18 16.55 -23.83
CA VAL A 251 -21.09 16.52 -22.37
C VAL A 251 -22.43 16.97 -21.81
N ASP A 252 -23.02 16.19 -20.92
CA ASP A 252 -24.32 16.45 -20.28
C ASP A 252 -24.21 16.21 -18.77
N GLY A 253 -24.03 17.28 -18.00
CA GLY A 253 -23.69 17.19 -16.58
C GLY A 253 -22.39 16.40 -16.37
N THR A 254 -22.51 15.25 -15.71
CA THR A 254 -21.44 14.29 -15.38
C THR A 254 -21.27 13.18 -16.43
N THR A 255 -22.01 13.26 -17.55
CA THR A 255 -21.97 12.25 -18.61
C THR A 255 -21.20 12.75 -19.83
N ILE A 256 -20.22 11.97 -20.29
CA ILE A 256 -19.41 12.24 -21.47
C ILE A 256 -19.78 11.21 -22.55
N THR A 257 -20.18 11.68 -23.73
CA THR A 257 -20.30 10.86 -24.93
C THR A 257 -19.14 11.17 -25.87
N ALA A 258 -18.38 10.15 -26.22
CA ALA A 258 -17.23 10.26 -27.11
C ALA A 258 -17.26 9.17 -28.19
N VAL A 259 -16.63 9.45 -29.33
CA VAL A 259 -16.67 8.59 -30.53
C VAL A 259 -15.24 8.26 -30.95
N ARG A 260 -14.96 6.98 -31.16
CA ARG A 260 -13.72 6.48 -31.74
C ARG A 260 -13.70 6.66 -33.27
N PRO A 261 -12.53 6.74 -33.93
CA PRO A 261 -12.43 6.75 -35.39
C PRO A 261 -13.10 5.54 -36.06
N SER A 262 -13.18 4.42 -35.35
CA SER A 262 -13.88 3.20 -35.75
C SER A 262 -15.41 3.33 -35.78
N GLY A 263 -15.96 4.43 -35.28
CA GLY A 263 -17.40 4.70 -35.12
C GLY A 263 -18.02 4.16 -33.83
N PHE A 264 -17.26 3.46 -32.99
CA PHE A 264 -17.74 3.00 -31.67
C PHE A 264 -17.91 4.18 -30.72
N ARG A 265 -18.89 4.08 -29.82
CA ARG A 265 -19.20 5.14 -28.85
C ARG A 265 -18.89 4.73 -27.43
N LEU A 266 -18.34 5.67 -26.68
CA LEU A 266 -18.11 5.61 -25.25
C LEU A 266 -19.10 6.55 -24.56
N ILE A 267 -19.88 6.04 -23.61
CA ILE A 267 -20.75 6.86 -22.76
C ILE A 267 -20.31 6.65 -21.32
N LEU A 268 -19.67 7.66 -20.73
CA LEU A 268 -19.13 7.61 -19.36
C LEU A 268 -19.95 8.51 -18.45
N ARG A 269 -20.71 7.93 -17.52
CA ARG A 269 -21.41 8.65 -16.45
C ARG A 269 -20.57 8.59 -15.18
N GLN A 270 -20.22 9.74 -14.61
CA GLN A 270 -19.34 9.86 -13.45
C GLN A 270 -19.98 10.74 -12.36
N ASP A 271 -21.08 10.31 -11.76
CA ASP A 271 -21.80 11.10 -10.74
C ASP A 271 -20.99 11.20 -9.44
N SER A 272 -20.33 10.10 -9.06
CA SER A 272 -19.33 10.04 -7.99
C SER A 272 -18.48 8.77 -8.16
N PRO A 273 -17.37 8.61 -7.42
CA PRO A 273 -16.59 7.37 -7.41
C PRO A 273 -17.41 6.11 -7.06
N MET A 274 -18.53 6.26 -6.34
CA MET A 274 -19.43 5.15 -5.97
C MET A 274 -20.65 5.02 -6.90
N HIS A 275 -20.88 5.99 -7.78
CA HIS A 275 -22.03 6.05 -8.69
C HIS A 275 -21.56 6.43 -10.10
N TYR A 276 -21.19 5.42 -10.87
CA TYR A 276 -20.69 5.60 -12.22
C TYR A 276 -21.09 4.44 -13.13
N ALA A 277 -20.98 4.66 -14.43
CA ALA A 277 -21.09 3.60 -15.43
C ALA A 277 -20.34 3.99 -16.71
N TYR A 278 -19.66 3.02 -17.32
CA TYR A 278 -18.99 3.18 -18.61
C TYR A 278 -19.62 2.22 -19.62
N ASN A 279 -20.29 2.75 -20.64
CA ASN A 279 -20.98 1.95 -21.65
C ASN A 279 -20.26 2.05 -23.00
N ILE A 280 -20.03 0.89 -23.63
CA ILE A 280 -19.46 0.79 -24.97
C ILE A 280 -20.58 0.39 -25.93
N GLN A 281 -20.79 1.19 -26.97
CA GLN A 281 -21.76 0.91 -28.01
C GLN A 281 -21.07 0.69 -29.36
N ASP A 282 -21.70 -0.13 -30.20
CA ASP A 282 -21.31 -0.25 -31.60
C ASP A 282 -21.66 1.01 -32.41
N ARG A 283 -21.38 0.96 -33.72
CA ARG A 283 -21.60 2.06 -34.67
C ARG A 283 -23.07 2.45 -34.82
N ASP A 284 -23.97 1.52 -34.54
CA ASP A 284 -25.42 1.70 -34.64
C ASP A 284 -26.03 2.14 -33.29
N GLY A 285 -25.20 2.32 -32.26
CA GLY A 285 -25.61 2.72 -30.91
C GLY A 285 -26.12 1.56 -30.05
N LYS A 286 -25.91 0.31 -30.45
CA LYS A 286 -26.30 -0.85 -29.66
C LYS A 286 -25.28 -1.08 -28.53
N PRO A 287 -25.72 -1.22 -27.27
CA PRO A 287 -24.83 -1.54 -26.15
C PRO A 287 -24.17 -2.91 -26.30
N LEU A 288 -22.85 -2.95 -26.12
CA LEU A 288 -22.04 -4.17 -26.21
C LEU A 288 -21.51 -4.61 -24.85
N SER A 289 -20.91 -3.69 -24.10
CA SER A 289 -20.30 -3.96 -22.80
C SER A 289 -20.49 -2.77 -21.86
N ARG A 290 -20.35 -3.02 -20.56
CA ARG A 290 -20.55 -2.01 -19.53
C ARG A 290 -19.75 -2.30 -18.27
N ILE A 291 -19.16 -1.27 -17.69
CA ILE A 291 -18.71 -1.25 -16.29
C ILE A 291 -19.76 -0.50 -15.47
N ASP A 292 -20.14 -1.02 -14.31
CA ASP A 292 -21.22 -0.49 -13.47
C ASP A 292 -20.85 -0.62 -11.97
N SER A 293 -21.17 0.39 -11.18
CA SER A 293 -20.92 0.43 -9.72
C SER A 293 -22.11 -0.04 -8.87
N ALA A 294 -23.24 -0.38 -9.51
CA ALA A 294 -24.44 -0.78 -8.79
C ALA A 294 -24.28 -2.13 -8.08
N ASP A 295 -24.59 -2.17 -6.78
CA ASP A 295 -24.54 -3.38 -5.96
C ASP A 295 -25.75 -4.32 -6.22
N HIS A 296 -25.70 -5.05 -7.33
CA HIS A 296 -26.74 -6.01 -7.72
C HIS A 296 -26.17 -7.34 -8.23
N HIS A 297 -24.86 -7.51 -8.17
CA HIS A 297 -24.15 -8.73 -8.56
C HIS A 297 -23.17 -9.13 -7.46
N ALA A 298 -23.08 -10.44 -7.19
CA ALA A 298 -22.05 -10.99 -6.32
C ALA A 298 -20.77 -11.20 -7.16
N VAL A 299 -19.73 -10.43 -6.85
CA VAL A 299 -18.39 -10.56 -7.43
C VAL A 299 -17.34 -10.58 -6.32
N ASP A 300 -16.16 -11.12 -6.61
CA ASP A 300 -15.10 -11.29 -5.61
C ASP A 300 -14.60 -9.95 -5.02
N TYR A 301 -14.59 -8.88 -5.83
CA TYR A 301 -14.20 -7.53 -5.45
C TYR A 301 -15.28 -6.54 -5.90
N GLY A 302 -16.35 -6.44 -5.12
CA GLY A 302 -17.53 -5.64 -5.42
C GLY A 302 -17.56 -4.27 -4.72
N PRO A 303 -18.59 -3.45 -5.02
CA PRO A 303 -19.75 -3.78 -5.85
C PRO A 303 -19.49 -3.64 -7.37
N ASP A 304 -18.39 -3.00 -7.74
CA ASP A 304 -18.10 -2.63 -9.12
C ASP A 304 -17.81 -3.86 -9.99
N HIS A 305 -18.50 -3.97 -11.11
CA HIS A 305 -18.44 -5.14 -11.98
C HIS A 305 -18.48 -4.75 -13.45
N VAL A 306 -18.04 -5.68 -14.30
CA VAL A 306 -18.04 -5.52 -15.75
C VAL A 306 -18.89 -6.60 -16.43
N HIS A 307 -19.76 -6.15 -17.32
CA HIS A 307 -20.45 -6.97 -18.30
C HIS A 307 -19.66 -6.91 -19.60
N ARG A 308 -18.99 -8.00 -19.97
CA ARG A 308 -18.25 -8.07 -21.25
C ARG A 308 -19.16 -8.25 -22.47
N ASP A 309 -20.35 -8.81 -22.25
CA ASP A 309 -21.36 -9.00 -23.29
C ASP A 309 -22.76 -8.72 -22.71
N LEU A 310 -23.39 -7.66 -23.21
CA LEU A 310 -24.75 -7.25 -22.83
C LEU A 310 -25.85 -8.03 -23.58
N SER A 311 -25.50 -9.02 -24.40
CA SER A 311 -26.48 -9.90 -25.02
C SER A 311 -27.33 -10.62 -23.97
N ARG A 312 -28.60 -10.87 -24.29
CA ARG A 312 -29.58 -11.45 -23.35
C ARG A 312 -29.10 -12.75 -22.70
N LYS A 313 -28.24 -13.52 -23.38
CA LYS A 313 -27.70 -14.80 -22.89
C LYS A 313 -26.56 -14.64 -21.88
N LYS A 314 -25.73 -13.60 -22.03
CA LYS A 314 -24.51 -13.40 -21.24
C LYS A 314 -24.52 -12.20 -20.31
N LYS A 315 -25.58 -11.38 -20.34
CA LYS A 315 -25.68 -10.16 -19.52
C LYS A 315 -25.48 -10.36 -18.00
N ASN A 316 -25.69 -11.57 -17.48
CA ASN A 316 -25.49 -11.89 -16.05
C ASN A 316 -24.12 -12.55 -15.78
N GLU A 317 -23.32 -12.82 -16.81
CA GLU A 317 -21.92 -13.24 -16.69
C GLU A 317 -21.09 -11.98 -16.44
N VAL A 318 -20.81 -11.74 -15.16
CA VAL A 318 -20.07 -10.56 -14.69
C VAL A 318 -18.84 -10.98 -13.90
N GLU A 319 -17.86 -10.08 -13.86
CA GLU A 319 -16.68 -10.19 -13.02
C GLU A 319 -16.38 -8.84 -12.37
N SER A 320 -15.53 -8.85 -11.34
CA SER A 320 -15.08 -7.62 -10.69
C SER A 320 -14.40 -6.69 -11.70
N SER A 321 -14.77 -5.41 -11.73
CA SER A 321 -14.16 -4.46 -12.67
C SER A 321 -12.83 -3.91 -12.19
N PHE A 322 -12.64 -3.86 -10.87
CA PHE A 322 -11.50 -3.20 -10.23
C PHE A 322 -11.33 -1.73 -10.63
N THR A 323 -12.41 -1.03 -10.99
CA THR A 323 -12.38 0.39 -11.41
C THR A 323 -12.64 1.34 -10.24
N TYR A 324 -12.24 2.61 -10.37
CA TYR A 324 -12.34 3.65 -9.33
C TYR A 324 -13.56 4.56 -9.50
N GLY A 325 -14.25 4.49 -10.64
CA GLY A 325 -15.30 5.44 -10.98
C GLY A 325 -14.77 6.80 -11.43
N PHE A 326 -13.47 6.86 -11.74
CA PHE A 326 -12.82 8.02 -12.31
C PHE A 326 -12.15 7.63 -13.63
N ALA A 327 -12.71 8.09 -14.75
CA ALA A 327 -12.31 7.63 -16.08
C ALA A 327 -10.81 7.76 -16.35
N VAL A 328 -10.16 8.82 -15.85
CA VAL A 328 -8.70 9.01 -15.96
C VAL A 328 -7.93 7.84 -15.34
N ALA A 329 -8.38 7.35 -14.18
CA ALA A 329 -7.77 6.20 -13.50
C ALA A 329 -8.15 4.86 -14.16
N ASP A 330 -9.29 4.80 -14.85
CA ASP A 330 -9.90 3.58 -15.38
C ASP A 330 -9.68 3.38 -16.90
N LEU A 331 -8.86 4.23 -17.53
CA LEU A 331 -8.64 4.21 -18.98
C LEU A 331 -8.20 2.85 -19.51
N THR A 332 -7.41 2.09 -18.75
CA THR A 332 -6.94 0.75 -19.14
C THR A 332 -8.13 -0.20 -19.38
N ALA A 333 -9.10 -0.24 -18.47
CA ALA A 333 -10.31 -1.06 -18.62
C ALA A 333 -11.19 -0.56 -19.77
N ILE A 334 -11.42 0.75 -19.86
CA ILE A 334 -12.24 1.36 -20.92
C ILE A 334 -11.65 1.04 -22.30
N ARG A 335 -10.33 1.23 -22.45
CA ARG A 335 -9.57 0.89 -23.66
C ARG A 335 -9.73 -0.58 -24.03
N SER A 336 -9.51 -1.48 -23.06
CA SER A 336 -9.61 -2.92 -23.28
C SER A 336 -10.99 -3.32 -23.82
N LEU A 337 -12.07 -2.75 -23.29
CA LEU A 337 -13.43 -3.05 -23.74
C LEU A 337 -13.70 -2.55 -25.16
N VAL A 338 -13.29 -1.32 -25.49
CA VAL A 338 -13.53 -0.77 -26.83
C VAL A 338 -12.67 -1.45 -27.90
N GLU A 339 -11.39 -1.72 -27.60
CA GLU A 339 -10.51 -2.43 -28.53
C GLU A 339 -10.96 -3.88 -28.76
N HIS A 340 -11.47 -4.54 -27.72
CA HIS A 340 -12.05 -5.88 -27.88
C HIS A 340 -13.29 -5.85 -28.79
N ALA A 341 -14.16 -4.86 -28.61
CA ALA A 341 -15.36 -4.67 -29.43
C ALA A 341 -15.00 -4.36 -30.90
N GLU A 342 -14.02 -3.47 -31.11
CA GLU A 342 -13.47 -3.15 -32.44
C GLU A 342 -12.90 -4.41 -33.11
N ALA A 343 -12.07 -5.19 -32.40
CA ALA A 343 -11.46 -6.41 -32.93
C ALA A 343 -12.47 -7.53 -33.22
N ALA A 344 -13.56 -7.62 -32.46
CA ALA A 344 -14.66 -8.54 -32.74
C ALA A 344 -15.40 -8.16 -34.02
N ALA A 345 -15.65 -6.86 -34.23
CA ALA A 345 -16.28 -6.35 -35.43
C ALA A 345 -15.39 -6.52 -36.68
N THR A 346 -14.06 -6.38 -36.58
CA THR A 346 -13.15 -6.64 -37.72
C THR A 346 -13.13 -8.12 -38.12
N ARG A 347 -13.22 -9.04 -37.16
CA ARG A 347 -13.31 -10.49 -37.42
C ARG A 347 -14.66 -10.92 -38.01
N HIS A 348 -15.65 -10.06 -37.93
CA HIS A 348 -16.99 -10.25 -38.48
C HIS A 348 -17.34 -9.17 -39.51
N GLY A 349 -16.32 -8.52 -40.10
CA GLY A 349 -16.48 -7.54 -41.17
C GLY A 349 -17.06 -8.18 -42.44
N PRO A 350 -17.70 -7.35 -43.28
CA PRO A 350 -18.94 -7.62 -44.02
C PRO A 350 -19.06 -8.97 -44.74
#